data_AF-K2S2K8-F1
#
_entry.id   AF-K2S2K8-F1
#
_cell.length_a   1.000
_cell.length_b   1.000
_cell.length_c   1.000
_cell.angle_alpha   90.00
_cell.angle_beta   90.00
_cell.angle_gamma   90.00
#
_symmetry.space_group_name_H-M   'P 1'
#
loop_
_entity.id
_entity.type
_entity.pdbx_description
1 polymer ?
#
loop_
_entity_poly.entity_id
_entity_poly.type
_entity_poly.pdbx_seq_one_letter_code
_entity_poly.pdbx_strand_id
1 'polypeptide(L)'
;MSGTSRSYVTPSQQRHLRACMVCSFVQPASKFRQLGCPNCEFLEMQGADEAHIADCTSAVFEGLIALADPSQSWVAKWQRLDAYVPGMYATKVSGMVSLSP
;
A
#
# COMPACT_ATOMS: atom_id res chain seq x y z
N MET A 1 7.20 -21.97 -9.32
CA MET A 1 7.68 -20.61 -9.64
C MET A 1 6.47 -19.68 -9.60
N SER A 2 6.11 -19.19 -8.41
CA SER A 2 4.95 -18.31 -8.25
C SER A 2 5.32 -16.95 -8.84
N GLY A 3 4.69 -16.57 -9.94
CA GLY A 3 4.85 -15.25 -10.55
C GLY A 3 4.31 -14.21 -9.59
N THR A 4 5.19 -13.65 -8.76
CA THR A 4 4.91 -12.45 -7.97
C THR A 4 4.48 -11.38 -8.95
N SER A 5 3.17 -11.06 -8.94
CA SER A 5 2.63 -9.91 -9.65
C SER A 5 3.39 -8.69 -9.14
N ARG A 6 4.32 -8.20 -9.95
CA ARG A 6 5.12 -7.04 -9.56
C ARG A 6 4.19 -5.84 -9.69
N SER A 7 3.67 -5.36 -8.57
CA SER A 7 2.84 -4.16 -8.49
C SER A 7 3.70 -2.91 -8.76
N TYR A 8 4.30 -2.78 -9.94
CA TYR A 8 4.98 -1.56 -10.34
C TYR A 8 3.95 -0.57 -10.87
N VAL A 9 4.11 0.69 -10.47
CA VAL A 9 3.26 1.77 -10.95
C VAL A 9 3.95 2.50 -12.11
N THR A 10 3.25 2.64 -13.24
CA THR A 10 3.69 3.51 -14.32
C THR A 10 3.37 4.98 -14.01
N PRO A 11 4.13 5.96 -14.54
CA PRO A 11 3.84 7.39 -14.33
C PRO A 11 2.39 7.79 -14.68
N SER A 12 1.80 7.16 -15.70
CA SER A 12 0.41 7.40 -16.11
C SER A 12 -0.65 7.03 -15.06
N GLN A 13 -0.33 6.11 -14.15
CA GLN A 13 -1.25 5.61 -13.12
C GLN A 13 -1.17 6.43 -11.83
N GLN A 14 -0.20 7.34 -11.69
CA GLN A 14 0.07 8.09 -10.45
C GLN A 14 -1.15 8.79 -9.85
N ARG A 15 -2.05 9.33 -10.69
CA ARG A 15 -3.25 10.05 -10.23
C ARG A 15 -4.29 9.18 -9.52
N HIS A 16 -4.25 7.87 -9.70
CA HIS A 16 -5.25 6.94 -9.13
C HIS A 16 -4.67 6.09 -7.99
N LEU A 17 -3.43 6.39 -7.58
CA LEU A 17 -2.78 5.68 -6.49
C LEU A 17 -3.30 6.15 -5.15
N ARG A 18 -3.34 5.19 -4.23
CA ARG A 18 -3.56 5.44 -2.82
C ARG A 18 -2.51 4.68 -2.03
N ALA A 19 -2.14 5.20 -0.87
CA ALA A 19 -1.27 4.54 0.09
C ALA A 19 -2.10 4.03 1.26
N CYS A 20 -1.88 2.78 1.68
CA CYS A 20 -2.45 2.25 2.92
C CYS A 20 -1.94 3.08 4.10
N MET A 21 -2.86 3.58 4.94
CA MET A 21 -2.49 4.45 6.07
C MET A 21 -1.83 3.68 7.23
N VAL A 22 -1.85 2.35 7.21
CA VAL A 22 -1.16 1.49 8.20
C VAL A 22 0.27 1.16 7.76
N CYS A 23 0.43 0.57 6.57
CA CYS A 23 1.70 -0.02 6.14
C CYS A 23 2.39 0.69 4.98
N SER A 24 1.83 1.83 4.53
CA SER A 24 2.29 2.64 3.40
C SER A 24 2.36 1.96 2.02
N PHE A 25 1.82 0.74 1.85
CA PHE A 25 1.72 0.09 0.55
C PHE A 25 0.91 0.92 -0.45
N VAL A 26 1.40 1.05 -1.69
CA VAL A 26 0.83 1.90 -2.73
C VAL A 26 0.32 1.07 -3.90
N GLN A 27 -0.95 1.24 -4.25
CA GLN A 27 -1.56 0.67 -5.45
C GLN A 27 -2.83 1.44 -5.83
N PRO A 28 -3.45 1.18 -7.00
CA PRO A 28 -4.75 1.76 -7.33
C PRO A 28 -5.84 1.37 -6.33
N ALA A 29 -6.80 2.27 -6.08
CA ALA A 29 -7.96 2.00 -5.22
C ALA A 29 -8.70 0.70 -5.62
N SER A 30 -8.87 0.48 -6.93
CA SER A 30 -9.50 -0.73 -7.47
C SER A 30 -8.76 -2.02 -7.11
N LYS A 31 -7.43 -1.96 -6.90
CA LYS A 31 -6.64 -3.11 -6.45
C LYS A 31 -6.80 -3.38 -4.96
N PHE A 32 -6.90 -2.35 -4.13
CA PHE A 32 -7.29 -2.54 -2.72
C PHE A 32 -8.67 -3.17 -2.61
N ARG A 33 -9.63 -2.74 -3.42
CA ARG A 33 -10.97 -3.36 -3.47
C ARG A 33 -10.93 -4.81 -3.95
N GLN A 34 -10.14 -5.10 -4.98
CA GLN A 34 -10.09 -6.44 -5.58
C GLN A 34 -9.33 -7.46 -4.71
N LEU A 35 -8.23 -7.04 -4.08
CA LEU A 35 -7.24 -7.93 -3.46
C LEU A 35 -6.96 -7.64 -1.98
N GLY A 36 -7.46 -6.53 -1.44
CA GLY A 36 -7.08 -6.04 -0.12
C GLY A 36 -5.68 -5.40 -0.09
N CYS A 37 -5.24 -5.04 1.12
CA CYS A 37 -3.84 -4.70 1.37
C CYS A 37 -3.07 -5.98 1.72
N PRO A 38 -1.95 -6.27 1.05
CA PRO A 38 -1.23 -7.52 1.26
C PRO A 38 -0.56 -7.63 2.64
N ASN A 39 -0.43 -6.51 3.37
CA ASN A 39 0.18 -6.47 4.70
C ASN A 39 -0.84 -6.27 5.84
N CYS A 40 -2.10 -5.94 5.52
CA CYS A 40 -3.09 -5.48 6.50
C CYS A 40 -4.46 -6.12 6.25
N GLU A 41 -4.53 -7.44 6.39
CA GLU A 41 -5.77 -8.22 6.19
C GLU A 41 -6.91 -7.73 7.11
N PHE A 42 -6.59 -7.31 8.33
CA PHE A 42 -7.53 -6.79 9.33
C PHE A 42 -8.27 -5.51 8.90
N LEU A 43 -7.85 -4.85 7.81
CA LEU A 43 -8.59 -3.70 7.25
C LEU A 43 -9.77 -4.13 6.37
N GLU A 44 -9.93 -5.43 6.08
CA GLU A 44 -11.09 -6.00 5.38
C GLU A 44 -11.49 -5.28 4.07
N MET A 45 -10.49 -4.80 3.33
CA MET A 45 -10.73 -4.00 2.11
C MET A 45 -11.21 -4.81 0.90
N GLN A 46 -11.05 -6.14 0.91
CA GLN A 46 -11.43 -6.97 -0.23
C GLN A 46 -12.95 -7.05 -0.37
N GLY A 47 -13.47 -6.60 -1.51
CA GLY A 47 -14.92 -6.55 -1.77
C GLY A 47 -15.64 -5.35 -1.13
N ALA A 48 -14.95 -4.56 -0.30
CA ALA A 48 -15.51 -3.40 0.38
C ALA A 48 -15.95 -2.30 -0.60
N ASP A 49 -16.78 -1.37 -0.13
CA ASP A 49 -17.19 -0.21 -0.91
C ASP A 49 -16.12 0.88 -0.99
N GLU A 50 -16.33 1.89 -1.84
CA GLU A 50 -15.33 2.95 -2.04
C GLU A 50 -15.11 3.82 -0.79
N ALA A 51 -16.11 3.96 0.08
CA ALA A 51 -15.99 4.74 1.30
C ALA A 51 -15.03 4.05 2.28
N HIS A 52 -15.19 2.73 2.48
CA HIS A 52 -14.29 1.94 3.32
C HIS A 52 -12.84 1.94 2.80
N ILE A 53 -12.65 1.84 1.48
CA ILE A 53 -11.32 1.97 0.87
C ILE A 53 -10.72 3.35 1.16
N ALA A 54 -11.53 4.41 1.09
CA ALA A 54 -11.10 5.77 1.40
C ALA A 54 -10.76 5.97 2.88
N ASP A 55 -11.42 5.26 3.80
CA ASP A 55 -11.15 5.31 5.24
C ASP A 55 -9.87 4.54 5.65
N CYS A 56 -9.45 3.58 4.82
CA CYS A 56 -8.24 2.78 5.05
C CYS A 56 -6.99 3.30 4.32
N THR A 57 -7.17 4.15 3.29
CA THR A 57 -6.10 4.56 2.38
C THR A 57 -6.15 6.05 2.06
N SER A 58 -5.00 6.66 1.73
CA SER A 58 -4.92 8.08 1.37
C SER A 58 -4.42 8.29 -0.05
N ALA A 59 -5.05 9.22 -0.79
CA ALA A 59 -4.53 9.72 -2.05
C ALA A 59 -3.42 10.79 -1.86
N VAL A 60 -3.19 11.24 -0.62
CA VAL A 60 -2.18 12.24 -0.28
C VAL A 60 -1.01 11.52 0.39
N PHE A 61 0.03 11.26 -0.39
CA PHE A 61 1.26 10.64 0.08
C PHE A 61 2.46 11.23 -0.67
N GLU A 62 3.64 11.08 -0.09
CA GLU A 62 4.90 11.59 -0.63
C GLU A 62 5.88 10.44 -0.87
N GLY A 63 6.69 10.58 -1.93
CA GLY A 63 7.73 9.62 -2.31
C GLY A 63 7.18 8.28 -2.78
N LEU A 64 7.98 7.58 -3.59
CA LEU A 64 7.70 6.21 -4.00
C LEU A 64 8.98 5.37 -3.82
N ILE A 65 8.83 4.25 -3.14
CA ILE A 65 9.87 3.24 -2.93
C ILE A 65 9.43 1.99 -3.68
N ALA A 66 10.22 1.56 -4.66
CA ALA A 66 10.08 0.23 -5.25
C ALA A 66 10.91 -0.76 -4.43
N LEU A 67 10.26 -1.52 -3.55
CA LEU A 67 10.92 -2.43 -2.63
C LEU A 67 10.93 -3.86 -3.18
N ALA A 68 12.11 -4.36 -3.54
CA ALA A 68 12.29 -5.68 -4.13
C ALA A 68 12.61 -6.78 -3.11
N ASP A 69 13.54 -6.51 -2.17
CA ASP A 69 13.90 -7.42 -1.08
C ASP A 69 13.89 -6.64 0.26
N PRO A 70 12.77 -6.71 1.00
CA PRO A 70 12.61 -6.07 2.31
C PRO A 70 13.67 -6.49 3.34
N SER A 71 14.06 -7.77 3.35
CA SER A 71 14.93 -8.34 4.39
C SER A 71 16.39 -7.86 4.29
N GLN A 72 16.83 -7.53 3.07
CA GLN A 72 18.21 -7.09 2.78
C GLN A 72 18.32 -5.58 2.59
N SER A 73 17.21 -4.85 2.46
CA SER A 73 17.22 -3.42 2.15
C SER A 73 17.41 -2.55 3.40
N TRP A 74 18.45 -1.73 3.42
CA TRP A 74 18.61 -0.68 4.44
C TRP A 74 17.44 0.32 4.41
N VAL A 75 16.95 0.68 3.22
CA VAL A 75 15.79 1.58 3.06
C VAL A 75 14.54 0.97 3.70
N ALA A 76 14.33 -0.34 3.56
CA ALA A 76 13.20 -1.02 4.20
C ALA A 76 13.30 -0.93 5.72
N LYS A 77 14.47 -1.23 6.31
CA LYS A 77 14.69 -1.11 7.76
C LYS A 77 14.47 0.31 8.26
N TRP A 78 14.98 1.30 7.55
CA TRP A 78 14.79 2.72 7.88
C TRP A 78 13.31 3.12 7.87
N GLN A 79 12.55 2.59 6.91
CA GLN A 79 11.11 2.85 6.74
C GLN A 79 10.21 1.88 7.52
N ARG A 80 10.78 0.95 8.30
CA ARG A 80 10.06 -0.12 9.03
C ARG A 80 9.20 -1.02 8.12
N LEU A 81 9.71 -1.33 6.93
CA LEU A 81 9.06 -2.15 5.90
C LEU A 81 9.69 -3.55 5.78
N ASP A 82 10.69 -3.88 6.59
CA ASP A 82 11.52 -5.08 6.48
C ASP A 82 10.76 -6.40 6.73
N ALA A 83 9.58 -6.33 7.37
CA ALA A 83 8.67 -7.46 7.55
C ALA A 83 7.52 -7.53 6.52
N TYR A 84 7.42 -6.57 5.60
CA TYR A 84 6.33 -6.51 4.62
C TYR A 84 6.68 -7.15 3.29
N VAL A 85 5.68 -7.34 2.42
CA VAL A 85 5.89 -7.96 1.10
C VAL A 85 6.64 -7.03 0.12
N PRO A 86 7.34 -7.55 -0.90
CA PRO A 86 7.82 -6.73 -2.00
C PRO A 86 6.69 -5.95 -2.69
N GLY A 87 6.95 -4.70 -3.09
CA GLY A 87 5.93 -3.83 -3.69
C GLY A 87 6.31 -2.36 -3.72
N MET A 88 5.31 -1.51 -3.97
CA MET A 88 5.49 -0.06 -3.95
C MET A 88 5.04 0.50 -2.59
N TYR A 89 5.83 1.38 -2.01
CA TYR A 89 5.54 2.01 -0.72
C TYR A 89 5.73 3.52 -0.79
N ALA A 90 4.96 4.27 -0.02
CA ALA A 90 5.17 5.70 0.16
C ALA A 90 6.20 5.96 1.26
N THR A 91 6.96 7.06 1.15
CA THR A 91 7.85 7.49 2.25
C THR A 91 7.07 8.15 3.38
N LYS A 92 5.89 8.70 3.07
CA LYS A 92 4.99 9.34 4.03
C LYS A 92 3.55 9.27 3.52
N VAL A 93 2.61 9.03 4.42
CA VAL A 93 1.16 9.00 4.12
C VAL A 93 0.45 10.01 5.01
N SER A 94 -0.40 10.84 4.42
CA SER A 94 -1.21 11.81 5.16
C SER A 94 -2.59 11.23 5.46
N GLY A 95 -2.99 11.23 6.72
CA GLY A 95 -4.29 10.74 7.18
C GLY A 95 -4.16 9.85 8.41
N MET A 96 -5.29 9.47 9.00
CA MET A 96 -5.37 8.48 10.07
C MET A 96 -6.46 7.49 9.71
N VAL A 97 -6.25 6.21 10.03
CA VAL A 97 -7.31 5.22 9.88
C VAL A 97 -8.36 5.45 10.97
N SER A 98 -9.59 5.66 10.55
CA SER A 98 -10.75 5.68 11.44
C SER A 98 -11.20 4.24 11.68
N LEU A 99 -10.54 3.54 12.60
CA LEU A 99 -11.06 2.26 13.08
C LEU A 99 -12.23 2.59 14.03
N SER A 100 -13.47 2.35 13.60
CA SER A 100 -14.56 2.23 14.57
C SER A 100 -14.22 1.08 15.53
N PRO A 101 -14.35 1.29 16.85
CA PRO A 101 -14.11 0.24 17.84
C PRO A 101 -15.09 -0.93 17.71
#